data_AF-A0AAU5KGE3-F1
#
_entry.id   AF-A0AAU5KGE3-F1
#
_cell.length_a   1.000
_cell.length_b   1.000
_cell.length_c   1.000
_cell.angle_alpha   90.00
_cell.angle_beta   90.00
_cell.angle_gamma   90.00
#
_symmetry.space_group_name_H-M   'P 1'
#
loop_
_entity.id
_entity.type
_entity.pdbx_description
1 polymer ?
#
loop_
_entity_poly.entity_id
_entity_poly.type
_entity_poly.pdbx_seq_one_letter_code
_entity_poly.pdbx_strand_id
1 'polypeptide(L)'
;MRVAGAVVVIAVLDGGDGDGPARRFAAAGAAGLLIADPRVGVAEDLATALDRIGCPVVGVSSDIHQPSDIAALVDTAEKHLGPIDLFCVAGPDGEKIVTMAELPGRLHRLAELLDPLSEAIGEALGTALGEAVPAQRQAEGVRP
;
A
#
# COMPACT_ATOMS: atom_id res chain seq x y z
N MET A 1 -4.63 9.67 -15.10
CA MET A 1 -4.59 9.80 -13.63
C MET A 1 -3.87 11.10 -13.26
N ARG A 2 -4.37 11.88 -12.29
CA ARG A 2 -3.72 13.11 -11.84
C ARG A 2 -3.06 12.88 -10.49
N VAL A 3 -1.73 12.85 -10.46
CA VAL A 3 -0.92 12.69 -9.22
C VAL A 3 -0.66 14.04 -8.56
N ALA A 4 -0.61 15.13 -9.35
CA ALA A 4 -0.37 16.46 -8.84
C ALA A 4 -1.41 16.87 -7.78
N GLY A 5 -0.95 17.14 -6.56
CA GLY A 5 -1.78 17.50 -5.42
C GLY A 5 -2.45 16.33 -4.70
N ALA A 6 -2.16 15.08 -5.09
CA ALA A 6 -2.75 13.88 -4.49
C ALA A 6 -1.88 13.32 -3.35
N VAL A 7 -2.52 12.73 -2.34
CA VAL A 7 -1.84 11.89 -1.34
C VAL A 7 -1.81 10.45 -1.85
N VAL A 8 -0.61 9.88 -1.96
CA VAL A 8 -0.40 8.54 -2.50
C VAL A 8 0.16 7.61 -1.43
N VAL A 9 -0.47 6.46 -1.27
CA VAL A 9 0.06 5.33 -0.50
C VAL A 9 0.73 4.36 -1.45
N ILE A 10 1.98 4.00 -1.19
CA ILE A 10 2.73 2.98 -1.91
C ILE A 10 2.90 1.78 -1.00
N ALA A 11 2.23 0.66 -1.31
CA ALA A 11 2.40 -0.60 -0.63
C ALA A 11 3.35 -1.50 -1.43
N VAL A 12 4.50 -1.82 -0.86
CA VAL A 12 5.51 -2.68 -1.49
C VAL A 12 5.27 -4.13 -1.10
N LEU A 13 5.09 -5.00 -2.09
CA LEU A 13 5.02 -6.45 -1.92
C LEU A 13 6.41 -7.07 -1.90
N ASP A 14 6.49 -8.31 -1.44
CA ASP A 14 7.70 -9.12 -1.57
C ASP A 14 8.20 -9.15 -3.02
N GLY A 15 9.48 -8.80 -3.20
CA GLY A 15 10.12 -8.72 -4.52
C GLY A 15 9.84 -7.43 -5.31
N GLY A 16 9.02 -6.52 -4.78
CA GLY A 16 8.77 -5.20 -5.35
C GLY A 16 9.79 -4.13 -4.92
N ASP A 17 9.76 -3.00 -5.64
CA ASP A 17 10.54 -1.80 -5.31
C ASP A 17 9.64 -0.55 -5.24
N GLY A 18 9.73 0.16 -4.11
CA GLY A 18 9.02 1.40 -3.87
C GLY A 18 9.72 2.66 -4.39
N ASP A 19 11.03 2.61 -4.68
CA ASP A 19 11.82 3.80 -5.04
C ASP A 19 11.36 4.39 -6.39
N GLY A 20 11.20 3.55 -7.40
CA GLY A 20 10.67 3.94 -8.72
C GLY A 20 9.34 4.70 -8.66
N PRO A 21 8.25 4.10 -8.13
CA PRO A 21 6.97 4.80 -7.98
C PRO A 21 7.06 6.04 -7.10
N ALA A 22 7.76 5.99 -5.96
CA ALA A 22 7.88 7.12 -5.05
C ALA A 22 8.53 8.34 -5.73
N ARG A 23 9.63 8.13 -6.45
CA ARG A 23 10.29 9.20 -7.22
C ARG A 23 9.40 9.76 -8.31
N ARG A 24 8.70 8.89 -9.06
CA ARG A 24 7.79 9.32 -10.13
C ARG A 24 6.65 10.17 -9.57
N PHE A 25 6.05 9.78 -8.46
CA PHE A 25 4.94 10.53 -7.88
C PHE A 25 5.39 11.84 -7.23
N ALA A 26 6.55 11.85 -6.54
CA ALA A 26 7.15 13.08 -6.04
C ALA A 26 7.44 14.07 -7.18
N ALA A 27 8.07 13.60 -8.27
CA ALA A 27 8.35 14.42 -9.44
C ALA A 27 7.08 14.91 -10.17
N ALA A 28 6.00 14.12 -10.11
CA ALA A 28 4.69 14.49 -10.65
C ALA A 28 3.91 15.48 -9.77
N GLY A 29 4.46 15.87 -8.60
CA GLY A 29 3.89 16.87 -7.71
C GLY A 29 2.84 16.33 -6.73
N ALA A 30 2.98 15.08 -6.28
CA ALA A 30 2.17 14.56 -5.19
C ALA A 30 2.17 15.50 -3.97
N ALA A 31 1.02 15.66 -3.32
CA ALA A 31 0.90 16.46 -2.09
C ALA A 31 1.55 15.76 -0.89
N GLY A 32 1.60 14.44 -0.90
CA GLY A 32 2.28 13.63 0.11
C GLY A 32 2.39 12.17 -0.32
N LEU A 33 3.40 11.48 0.20
CA LEU A 33 3.63 10.06 -0.07
C LEU A 33 3.73 9.29 1.24
N LEU A 34 3.03 8.17 1.36
CA LEU A 34 3.29 7.17 2.39
C LEU A 34 3.85 5.92 1.73
N ILE A 35 4.97 5.40 2.24
CA ILE A 35 5.61 4.19 1.73
C ILE A 35 5.49 3.11 2.80
N ALA A 36 4.85 1.99 2.45
CA ALA A 36 4.73 0.78 3.23
C ALA A 36 5.68 -0.27 2.67
N ASP A 37 6.61 -0.75 3.49
CA ASP A 37 7.47 -1.87 3.11
C ASP A 37 7.58 -2.84 4.30
N PRO A 38 7.47 -4.16 4.11
CA PRO A 38 7.65 -5.11 5.20
C PRO A 38 9.10 -5.15 5.72
N ARG A 39 10.06 -4.66 4.94
CA ARG A 39 11.48 -4.60 5.32
C ARG A 39 11.74 -3.39 6.21
N VAL A 40 12.07 -3.66 7.46
CA VAL A 40 12.39 -2.66 8.47
C VAL A 40 13.48 -1.68 7.98
N GLY A 41 13.19 -0.38 8.03
CA GLY A 41 14.13 0.69 7.70
C GLY A 41 14.13 1.09 6.21
N VAL A 42 13.67 0.23 5.31
CA VAL A 42 13.70 0.52 3.85
C VAL A 42 12.77 1.68 3.50
N ALA A 43 11.55 1.67 4.02
CA ALA A 43 10.57 2.73 3.78
C ALA A 43 11.01 4.05 4.42
N GLU A 44 11.54 4.01 5.64
CA GLU A 44 12.00 5.17 6.39
C GLU A 44 13.23 5.83 5.74
N ASP A 45 14.18 5.04 5.25
CA ASP A 45 15.36 5.52 4.53
C ASP A 45 14.96 6.18 3.20
N LEU A 46 14.02 5.56 2.48
CA LEU A 46 13.48 6.11 1.22
C LEU A 46 12.72 7.43 1.48
N ALA A 47 11.90 7.49 2.53
CA ALA A 47 11.22 8.70 2.93
C ALA A 47 12.22 9.83 3.24
N THR A 48 13.27 9.53 4.01
CA THR A 48 14.35 10.49 4.34
C THR A 48 15.10 10.98 3.10
N ALA A 49 15.24 10.13 2.08
CA ALA A 49 15.87 10.51 0.82
C ALA A 49 14.96 11.44 -0.02
N LEU A 50 13.65 11.22 -0.01
CA LEU A 50 12.66 11.95 -0.82
C LEU A 50 12.16 13.24 -0.17
N ASP A 51 12.13 13.33 1.15
CA ASP A 51 11.67 14.52 1.89
C ASP A 51 12.43 15.79 1.48
N ARG A 52 13.71 15.64 1.10
CA ARG A 52 14.56 16.74 0.61
C ARG A 52 14.10 17.37 -0.70
N ILE A 53 13.16 16.74 -1.40
CA ILE A 53 12.60 17.19 -2.69
C ILE A 53 11.38 18.09 -2.47
N GLY A 54 10.96 18.32 -1.22
CA GLY A 54 9.85 19.22 -0.88
C GLY A 54 8.46 18.56 -1.00
N CYS A 55 8.43 17.24 -1.14
CA CYS A 55 7.21 16.43 -1.01
C CYS A 55 7.27 15.75 0.37
N PRO A 56 6.28 15.95 1.26
CA PRO A 56 6.21 15.25 2.53
C PRO A 56 6.14 13.73 2.30
N VAL A 57 7.09 12.99 2.84
CA VAL A 57 7.12 11.52 2.72
C VAL A 57 7.18 10.87 4.10
N VAL A 58 6.31 9.88 4.32
CA VAL A 58 6.30 9.05 5.53
C VAL A 58 6.64 7.62 5.15
N GLY A 59 7.68 7.06 5.75
CA GLY A 59 8.01 5.64 5.63
C GLY A 59 7.48 4.87 6.83
N VAL A 60 6.86 3.72 6.59
CA VAL A 60 6.34 2.83 7.64
C VAL A 60 6.70 1.39 7.30
N SER A 61 7.41 0.72 8.22
CA SER A 61 7.50 -0.73 8.21
C SER A 61 6.12 -1.33 8.47
N SER A 62 5.53 -2.00 7.49
CA SER A 62 4.16 -2.52 7.56
C SER A 62 4.04 -3.84 6.81
N ASP A 63 3.38 -4.83 7.43
CA ASP A 63 3.00 -6.06 6.75
C ASP A 63 1.57 -5.95 6.21
N ILE A 64 1.44 -5.81 4.90
CA ILE A 64 0.12 -5.66 4.27
C ILE A 64 -0.69 -6.96 4.24
N HIS A 65 -0.14 -8.08 4.69
CA HIS A 65 -0.92 -9.29 4.99
C HIS A 65 -1.62 -9.21 6.35
N GLN A 66 -1.28 -8.23 7.19
CA GLN A 66 -1.91 -8.00 8.50
C GLN A 66 -2.96 -6.88 8.43
N PRO A 67 -4.25 -7.20 8.67
CA PRO A 67 -5.30 -6.18 8.66
C PRO A 67 -5.08 -5.02 9.65
N SER A 68 -4.44 -5.28 10.79
CA SER A 68 -4.09 -4.26 11.78
C SER A 68 -3.08 -3.24 11.26
N ASP A 69 -2.14 -3.70 10.44
CA ASP A 69 -1.08 -2.86 9.90
C ASP A 69 -1.65 -1.97 8.79
N ILE A 70 -2.54 -2.52 7.95
CA ILE A 70 -3.30 -1.73 6.97
C ILE A 70 -4.10 -0.62 7.66
N ALA A 71 -4.73 -0.90 8.81
CA ALA A 71 -5.45 0.09 9.59
C ALA A 71 -4.54 1.23 10.07
N ALA A 72 -3.42 0.84 10.70
CA ALA A 72 -2.43 1.79 11.18
C ALA A 72 -1.84 2.64 10.04
N LEU A 73 -1.71 2.06 8.85
CA LEU A 73 -1.18 2.73 7.68
C LEU A 73 -2.12 3.82 7.15
N VAL A 74 -3.42 3.52 7.06
CA VAL A 74 -4.44 4.52 6.69
C VAL A 74 -4.48 5.64 7.72
N ASP A 75 -4.54 5.31 9.01
CA ASP A 75 -4.53 6.29 10.09
C ASP A 75 -3.29 7.19 10.05
N THR A 76 -2.13 6.60 9.73
CA THR A 76 -0.87 7.33 9.59
C THR A 76 -0.90 8.28 8.39
N ALA A 77 -1.36 7.83 7.23
CA ALA A 77 -1.50 8.68 6.05
C ALA A 77 -2.44 9.86 6.33
N GLU A 78 -3.63 9.59 6.85
CA GLU A 78 -4.64 10.63 7.12
C GLU A 78 -4.16 11.66 8.14
N LYS A 79 -3.47 11.20 9.19
CA LYS A 79 -2.93 12.07 10.23
C LYS A 79 -1.78 12.96 9.76
N HIS A 80 -0.89 12.43 8.92
CA HIS A 80 0.36 13.12 8.55
C HIS A 80 0.30 13.84 7.20
N LEU A 81 -0.49 13.33 6.26
CA LEU A 81 -0.52 13.77 4.86
C LEU A 81 -1.91 14.27 4.44
N GLY A 82 -2.97 13.78 5.08
CA GLY A 82 -4.36 14.07 4.73
C GLY A 82 -5.04 12.90 4.01
N PRO A 83 -6.25 13.11 3.45
CA PRO A 83 -7.05 12.03 2.87
C PRO A 83 -6.32 11.34 1.73
N ILE A 84 -6.33 10.01 1.71
CA ILE A 84 -5.69 9.22 0.65
C ILE A 84 -6.50 9.35 -0.64
N ASP A 85 -5.82 9.63 -1.75
CA ASP A 85 -6.43 9.69 -3.09
C ASP A 85 -6.11 8.45 -3.92
N LEU A 86 -4.92 7.87 -3.73
CA LEU A 86 -4.34 6.84 -4.58
C LEU A 86 -3.61 5.77 -3.76
N PHE A 87 -3.81 4.51 -4.14
CA PHE A 87 -3.00 3.37 -3.70
C PHE A 87 -2.17 2.84 -4.86
N CYS A 88 -0.88 2.64 -4.64
CA CYS A 88 0.05 2.05 -5.58
C CYS A 88 0.62 0.78 -4.95
N VAL A 89 0.27 -0.38 -5.46
CA VAL A 89 0.83 -1.67 -5.03
C VAL A 89 2.02 -1.99 -5.93
N ALA A 90 3.23 -1.94 -5.38
CA ALA A 90 4.47 -2.22 -6.10
C ALA A 90 4.86 -3.69 -5.87
N GLY A 91 4.67 -4.53 -6.89
CA GLY A 91 5.00 -5.95 -6.86
C GLY A 91 6.20 -6.32 -7.73
N PRO A 92 6.58 -7.60 -7.75
CA PRO A 92 7.70 -8.11 -8.55
C PRO A 92 7.46 -7.95 -10.07
N ASP A 93 6.20 -7.99 -10.50
CA ASP A 93 5.80 -7.82 -11.92
C ASP A 93 5.50 -6.36 -12.29
N GLY A 94 5.78 -5.41 -11.39
CA GLY A 94 5.54 -3.98 -11.57
C GLY A 94 4.47 -3.42 -10.63
N GLU A 95 4.08 -2.17 -10.87
CA GLU A 95 3.08 -1.49 -10.04
C GLU A 95 1.65 -1.58 -10.57
N LYS A 96 0.69 -1.70 -9.65
CA LYS A 96 -0.74 -1.55 -9.91
C LYS A 96 -1.27 -0.36 -9.12
N ILE A 97 -2.02 0.52 -9.78
CA ILE A 97 -2.53 1.75 -9.16
C ILE A 97 -4.05 1.69 -9.09
N VAL A 98 -4.59 1.99 -7.91
CA VAL A 98 -6.01 2.05 -7.61
C VAL A 98 -6.34 3.46 -7.13
N THR A 99 -7.39 4.07 -7.70
CA THR A 99 -7.83 5.39 -7.26
C THR A 99 -9.03 5.28 -6.32
N MET A 100 -9.06 6.13 -5.28
CA MET A 100 -10.18 6.13 -4.34
C MET A 100 -11.50 6.59 -4.98
N ALA A 101 -11.42 7.32 -6.09
CA ALA A 101 -12.60 7.73 -6.86
C ALA A 101 -13.27 6.56 -7.62
N GLU A 102 -12.53 5.49 -7.87
CA GLU A 102 -13.02 4.28 -8.55
C GLU A 102 -13.60 3.25 -7.57
N LEU A 103 -13.41 3.43 -6.26
CA LEU A 103 -13.98 2.56 -5.24
C LEU A 103 -15.40 3.02 -4.86
N PRO A 104 -16.38 2.10 -4.81
CA PRO A 104 -17.73 2.43 -4.40
C PRO A 104 -17.78 2.78 -2.91
N GLY A 105 -18.23 4.00 -2.58
CA GLY A 105 -18.45 4.45 -1.22
C GLY A 105 -17.27 5.22 -0.62
N ARG A 106 -17.53 6.42 -0.10
CA ARG A 106 -16.55 7.17 0.69
C ARG A 106 -16.28 6.42 2.00
N LEU A 107 -15.20 5.64 2.05
CA LEU A 107 -14.40 5.30 3.24
C LEU A 107 -15.21 5.14 4.55
N HIS A 108 -16.25 4.32 4.54
CA HIS A 108 -16.88 3.87 5.77
C HIS A 108 -16.60 2.39 5.93
N ARG A 109 -15.55 2.14 6.72
CA ARG A 109 -15.01 0.86 7.19
C ARG A 109 -13.91 0.30 6.30
N LEU A 110 -12.71 0.50 6.82
CA LEU A 110 -11.47 -0.22 6.55
C LEU A 110 -11.64 -1.72 6.17
N ALA A 111 -12.67 -2.38 6.68
CA ALA A 111 -13.04 -3.75 6.31
C ALA A 111 -13.36 -3.96 4.82
N GLU A 112 -13.95 -2.97 4.14
CA GLU A 112 -14.26 -3.03 2.71
C GLU A 112 -13.06 -2.63 1.83
N LEU A 113 -11.99 -2.06 2.41
CA LEU A 113 -10.72 -1.85 1.70
C LEU A 113 -9.87 -3.11 1.73
N LEU A 114 -9.98 -3.91 2.80
CA LEU A 114 -9.26 -5.18 2.91
C LEU A 114 -9.64 -6.13 1.76
N ASP A 115 -10.89 -6.18 1.32
CA ASP A 115 -11.30 -7.11 0.25
C ASP A 115 -10.73 -6.72 -1.13
N PRO A 116 -10.91 -5.50 -1.67
CA PRO A 116 -10.33 -5.09 -2.95
C PRO A 116 -8.81 -4.92 -2.89
N LEU A 117 -8.25 -4.53 -1.74
CA LEU A 117 -6.80 -4.47 -1.59
C LEU A 117 -6.21 -5.88 -1.48
N SER A 118 -6.83 -6.80 -0.74
CA SER A 118 -6.46 -8.22 -0.72
C SER A 118 -6.69 -8.88 -2.07
N GLU A 119 -7.71 -8.50 -2.84
CA GLU A 119 -7.95 -9.00 -4.19
C GLU A 119 -6.94 -8.41 -5.17
N ALA A 120 -6.62 -7.12 -5.10
CA ALA A 120 -5.59 -6.50 -5.93
C ALA A 120 -4.19 -7.04 -5.60
N ILE A 121 -3.89 -7.25 -4.32
CA ILE A 121 -2.69 -7.95 -3.83
C ILE A 121 -2.73 -9.41 -4.30
N GLY A 122 -3.86 -10.09 -4.18
CA GLY A 122 -4.06 -11.48 -4.59
C GLY A 122 -3.94 -11.69 -6.09
N GLU A 123 -4.43 -10.76 -6.92
CA GLU A 123 -4.25 -10.75 -8.37
C GLU A 123 -2.79 -10.46 -8.75
N ALA A 124 -2.15 -9.50 -8.09
CA ALA A 124 -0.74 -9.19 -8.30
C ALA A 124 0.15 -10.41 -7.92
N LEU A 125 -0.12 -11.04 -6.78
CA LEU A 125 0.58 -12.24 -6.32
C LEU A 125 0.21 -13.50 -7.14
N GLY A 126 -1.03 -13.62 -7.59
CA GLY A 126 -1.52 -14.73 -8.41
C GLY A 126 -1.01 -14.68 -9.85
N THR A 127 -0.63 -13.49 -10.34
CA THR A 127 0.08 -13.33 -11.62
C THR A 127 1.56 -13.68 -11.48
N ALA A 128 2.18 -13.37 -10.33
CA ALA A 128 3.57 -13.70 -10.00
C ALA A 128 3.78 -15.20 -9.68
N LEU A 129 2.76 -15.86 -9.12
CA LEU A 129 2.76 -17.27 -8.77
C LEU A 129 1.81 -18.03 -9.70
N GLY A 130 2.32 -18.37 -10.90
CA GLY A 130 1.75 -19.47 -11.66
C GLY A 130 1.73 -20.73 -10.78
N GLU A 131 0.51 -21.12 -10.37
CA GLU A 131 0.14 -22.33 -9.63
C GLU A 131 0.37 -22.34 -8.10
N ALA A 132 -0.76 -22.58 -7.41
CA ALA A 132 -0.96 -23.10 -6.06
C ALA A 132 -0.88 -22.14 -4.85
N VAL A 133 -2.06 -21.72 -4.39
CA VAL A 133 -2.36 -21.59 -2.95
C VAL A 133 -3.63 -22.40 -2.65
N PRO A 134 -3.54 -23.58 -1.99
CA PRO A 134 -4.72 -24.18 -1.41
C PRO A 134 -5.09 -23.39 -0.15
N ALA A 135 -6.35 -22.99 -0.08
CA ALA A 135 -6.98 -22.36 1.07
C ALA A 135 -6.58 -23.05 2.39
N GLN A 136 -5.94 -22.30 3.29
CA GLN A 136 -5.68 -22.75 4.65
C GLN A 136 -7.01 -23.04 5.34
N ARG A 137 -7.24 -24.34 5.54
CA ARG A 137 -8.38 -24.88 6.27
C ARG A 137 -8.40 -24.32 7.68
N GLN A 138 -9.56 -23.79 8.07
CA GLN A 138 -9.95 -23.72 9.47
C GLN A 138 -10.09 -25.15 10.02
N ALA A 139 -9.16 -25.52 10.89
CA ALA A 139 -9.30 -26.52 11.94
C ALA A 139 -8.51 -25.91 13.12
N GLU A 140 -8.99 -25.88 14.35
CA GLU A 140 -9.53 -27.02 15.08
C GLU A 140 -10.57 -26.56 16.11
N GLY A 141 -11.70 -27.27 16.12
CA GLY A 141 -12.43 -27.47 17.35
C GLY A 141 -11.77 -28.60 18.14
N VAL A 142 -11.48 -28.38 19.42
CA VAL A 142 -11.31 -29.45 20.40
C VAL A 142 -12.04 -29.04 21.68
N ARG A 143 -13.20 -29.64 21.88
CA ARG A 143 -13.83 -29.85 23.19
C ARG A 143 -13.24 -31.12 23.81
N PRO A 144 -13.13 -31.21 25.13
CA PRO A 144 -13.49 -32.39 25.87
C PRO A 144 -15.00 -32.41 26.20
#